data_AF-A0A9W7D3A8-F1
#
_entry.id   AF-A0A9W7D3A8-F1
#
_cell.length_a   1.000
_cell.length_b   1.000
_cell.length_c   1.000
_cell.angle_alpha   90.00
_cell.angle_beta   90.00
_cell.angle_gamma   90.00
#
_symmetry.space_group_name_H-M   'P 1'
#
loop_
_entity.id
_entity.type
_entity.pdbx_description
1 polymer ?
#
loop_
_entity_poly.entity_id
_entity_poly.type
_entity_poly.pdbx_seq_one_letter_code
_entity_poly.pdbx_strand_id
1 'polypeptide(L)'
;MVESQVPGNPTTTAHYYDGKFHMLPQNFEFPKVGAFGAWQLWWFGNGARGYPPLRRIGTHDLPRQSMRETFSNWANLMQRISDAALEMGCQVKVEMTEQEAKKCF
;
A
#
# COMPACT_ATOMS: atom_id res chain seq x y z
N MET A 1 -10.43 -32.24 -12.99
CA MET A 1 -9.06 -31.77 -12.70
C MET A 1 -9.21 -30.66 -11.68
N VAL A 2 -8.77 -30.93 -10.45
CA VAL A 2 -8.95 -30.04 -9.29
C VAL A 2 -7.95 -28.91 -9.36
N GLU A 3 -8.41 -27.66 -9.39
CA GLU A 3 -7.57 -26.52 -9.09
C GLU A 3 -7.80 -26.13 -7.64
N SER A 4 -6.89 -26.61 -6.79
CA SER A 4 -6.84 -26.30 -5.37
C SER A 4 -6.59 -24.81 -5.18
N GLN A 5 -7.59 -24.06 -4.73
CA GLN A 5 -7.38 -22.70 -4.23
C GLN A 5 -6.58 -22.77 -2.93
N VAL A 6 -5.30 -22.39 -3.02
CA VAL A 6 -4.45 -22.10 -1.88
C VAL A 6 -4.93 -20.76 -1.29
N PRO A 7 -5.40 -20.69 -0.03
CA PRO A 7 -5.83 -19.43 0.56
C PRO A 7 -4.58 -18.68 1.02
N GLY A 8 -4.14 -17.63 0.30
CA GLY A 8 -3.06 -16.79 0.82
C GLY A 8 -2.18 -16.03 -0.15
N ASN A 9 -2.68 -15.54 -1.28
CA ASN A 9 -2.00 -14.43 -1.96
C ASN A 9 -3.03 -13.52 -2.62
N PRO A 10 -3.15 -12.23 -2.22
CA PRO A 10 -3.90 -11.29 -3.03
C PRO A 10 -3.18 -11.19 -4.37
N THR A 11 -3.78 -11.79 -5.40
CA THR A 11 -3.25 -11.75 -6.77
C THR A 11 -3.18 -10.29 -7.18
N THR A 12 -2.00 -9.70 -7.07
CA THR A 12 -1.79 -8.33 -7.51
C THR A 12 -1.95 -8.33 -9.01
N THR A 13 -3.04 -7.73 -9.49
CA THR A 13 -3.36 -7.70 -10.91
C THR A 13 -2.52 -6.61 -11.55
N ALA A 14 -1.69 -6.96 -12.53
CA ALA A 14 -0.97 -5.97 -13.32
C ALA A 14 -1.93 -5.32 -14.34
N HIS A 15 -1.80 -4.02 -14.53
CA HIS A 15 -2.58 -3.21 -15.47
C HIS A 15 -1.67 -2.71 -16.60
N TYR A 16 -2.19 -2.64 -17.83
CA TYR A 16 -1.42 -2.13 -18.98
C TYR A 16 -2.14 -0.95 -19.63
N TYR A 17 -1.52 0.22 -19.60
CA TYR A 17 -1.99 1.46 -20.25
C TYR A 17 -0.80 2.35 -20.57
N ASP A 18 -0.97 3.28 -21.52
CA ASP A 18 0.08 4.20 -21.99
C ASP A 18 1.41 3.50 -22.39
N GLY A 19 1.31 2.27 -22.89
CA GLY A 19 2.44 1.46 -23.32
C GLY A 19 3.28 0.84 -22.20
N LYS A 20 2.84 0.92 -20.93
CA LYS A 20 3.59 0.45 -19.75
C LYS A 20 2.73 -0.43 -18.83
N PHE A 21 3.39 -1.27 -18.05
CA PHE A 21 2.77 -2.02 -16.97
C PHE A 21 2.71 -1.17 -15.70
N HIS A 22 1.59 -1.24 -15.00
CA HIS A 22 1.29 -0.52 -13.78
C HIS A 22 0.67 -1.45 -12.74
N MET A 23 0.97 -1.20 -11.47
CA MET A 23 0.46 -1.95 -10.32
C MET A 23 -0.92 -1.47 -9.85
N LEU A 24 -1.41 -0.36 -10.40
CA LEU A 24 -2.70 0.24 -10.11
C LEU A 24 -3.49 0.46 -11.40
N PRO A 25 -4.83 0.45 -11.34
CA PRO A 25 -5.65 0.75 -12.50
C PRO A 25 -5.57 2.24 -12.86
N GLN A 26 -5.81 2.57 -14.13
CA GLN A 26 -5.75 3.95 -14.62
C GLN A 26 -6.75 4.91 -13.95
N ASN A 27 -7.84 4.37 -13.39
CA ASN A 27 -8.86 5.11 -12.66
C ASN A 27 -8.63 5.09 -11.13
N PHE A 28 -7.47 4.66 -10.66
CA PHE A 28 -7.13 4.64 -9.23
C PHE A 28 -7.30 6.04 -8.63
N GLU A 29 -7.91 6.11 -7.44
CA GLU A 29 -7.95 7.32 -6.62
C GLU A 29 -7.60 6.97 -5.18
N PHE A 30 -6.83 7.85 -4.54
CA PHE A 30 -6.53 7.71 -3.12
C PHE A 30 -7.82 7.82 -2.31
N PRO A 31 -8.08 6.87 -1.39
CA PRO A 31 -9.24 6.96 -0.54
C PRO A 31 -9.08 8.12 0.46
N LYS A 32 -10.20 8.78 0.78
CA LYS A 32 -10.24 9.84 1.79
C LYS A 32 -10.25 9.22 3.19
N VAL A 33 -9.06 8.89 3.71
CA VAL A 33 -8.86 8.25 5.01
C VAL A 33 -7.95 9.09 5.90
N GLY A 34 -8.08 8.93 7.22
CA GLY A 34 -7.13 9.47 8.18
C GLY A 34 -5.78 8.73 8.17
N ALA A 35 -4.82 9.22 8.94
CA ALA A 35 -3.46 8.68 9.01
C ALA A 35 -3.41 7.18 9.31
N PHE A 36 -4.27 6.67 10.19
CA PHE A 36 -4.34 5.24 10.50
C PHE A 36 -4.81 4.40 9.30
N GLY A 37 -5.84 4.85 8.59
CA GLY A 37 -6.30 4.16 7.38
C GLY A 37 -5.24 4.19 6.27
N ALA A 38 -4.52 5.29 6.14
CA ALA A 38 -3.37 5.39 5.24
C ALA A 38 -2.25 4.42 5.62
N TRP A 39 -1.95 4.28 6.93
CA TRP A 39 -0.99 3.32 7.47
C TRP A 39 -1.39 1.87 7.16
N GLN A 40 -2.68 1.51 7.34
CA GLN A 40 -3.17 0.19 6.95
C GLN A 40 -3.02 -0.08 5.44
N LEU A 41 -3.39 0.88 4.59
CA LEU A 41 -3.25 0.76 3.13
C LEU A 41 -1.78 0.66 2.70
N TRP A 42 -0.87 1.32 3.42
CA TRP A 42 0.57 1.23 3.16
C TRP A 42 1.09 -0.20 3.25
N TRP A 43 0.67 -0.92 4.29
CA TRP A 43 1.13 -2.29 4.58
C TRP A 43 0.35 -3.38 3.87
N PHE A 44 -0.97 -3.23 3.75
CA PHE A 44 -1.88 -4.30 3.32
C PHE A 44 -2.56 -4.04 1.99
N GLY A 45 -2.51 -2.80 1.49
CA GLY A 45 -3.26 -2.42 0.30
C GLY A 45 -4.76 -2.57 0.53
N ASN A 46 -5.49 -2.89 -0.54
CA ASN A 46 -6.92 -3.14 -0.48
C ASN A 46 -7.26 -4.40 -1.27
N GLY A 47 -7.33 -5.54 -0.57
CA GLY A 47 -7.63 -6.84 -1.19
C GLY A 47 -9.00 -6.86 -1.88
N ALA A 48 -10.01 -6.16 -1.36
CA ALA A 48 -11.34 -6.10 -1.96
C ALA A 48 -11.33 -5.39 -3.34
N ARG A 49 -10.36 -4.50 -3.56
CA ARG A 49 -10.14 -3.81 -4.85
C ARG A 49 -8.95 -4.35 -5.64
N GLY A 50 -8.26 -5.38 -5.14
CA GLY A 50 -7.04 -5.92 -5.74
C GLY A 50 -5.83 -4.99 -5.68
N TYR A 51 -5.84 -3.97 -4.82
CA TYR A 51 -4.74 -3.01 -4.73
C TYR A 51 -3.60 -3.60 -3.89
N PRO A 52 -2.36 -3.58 -4.38
CA PRO A 52 -1.22 -4.04 -3.59
C PRO A 52 -0.96 -3.09 -2.41
N PRO A 53 -0.15 -3.53 -1.43
CA PRO A 53 0.43 -2.63 -0.44
C PRO A 53 1.04 -1.40 -1.10
N LEU A 54 0.63 -0.20 -0.68
CA LEU A 54 1.05 1.03 -1.35
C LEU A 54 2.57 1.27 -1.20
N ARG A 55 3.24 0.66 -0.23
CA ARG A 55 4.70 0.69 -0.15
C ARG A 55 5.42 0.00 -1.32
N ARG A 56 4.71 -0.86 -2.08
CA ARG A 56 5.25 -1.62 -3.22
C ARG A 56 5.02 -0.92 -4.56
N ILE A 57 4.22 0.16 -4.60
CA ILE A 57 4.00 0.92 -5.84
C ILE A 57 5.07 2.01 -5.98
N GLY A 58 5.41 2.35 -7.22
CA GLY A 58 6.23 3.50 -7.56
C GLY A 58 5.37 4.69 -8.02
N THR A 59 5.98 5.88 -8.06
CA THR A 59 5.29 7.07 -8.61
C THR A 59 4.87 6.91 -10.07
N HIS A 60 5.54 6.03 -10.82
CA HIS A 60 5.19 5.69 -12.20
C HIS A 60 3.88 4.89 -12.31
N ASP A 61 3.46 4.20 -11.26
CA ASP A 61 2.17 3.50 -11.19
C ASP A 61 0.99 4.47 -11.09
N LEU A 62 1.25 5.74 -10.74
CA LEU A 62 0.22 6.73 -10.51
C LEU A 62 -0.08 7.53 -11.78
N PRO A 63 -1.34 7.55 -12.25
CA PRO A 63 -1.69 8.12 -13.54
C PRO A 63 -1.66 9.66 -13.56
N ARG A 64 -1.89 10.33 -12.41
CA ARG A 64 -1.99 11.79 -12.33
C ARG A 64 -0.87 12.39 -11.46
N GLN A 65 -0.42 13.60 -11.78
CA GLN A 65 0.61 14.29 -11.00
C GLN A 65 0.17 14.58 -9.55
N SER A 66 -1.07 15.00 -9.33
CA SER A 66 -1.64 15.21 -7.99
C SER A 66 -1.64 13.94 -7.13
N MET A 67 -1.76 12.76 -7.75
CA MET A 67 -1.66 11.48 -7.06
C MET A 67 -0.22 11.18 -6.65
N ARG A 68 0.77 11.55 -7.47
CA ARG A 68 2.19 11.41 -7.13
C ARG A 68 2.56 12.31 -5.95
N GLU A 69 2.04 13.52 -5.90
CA GLU A 69 2.20 14.43 -4.75
C GLU A 69 1.56 13.85 -3.49
N THR A 70 0.34 13.33 -3.60
CA THR A 70 -0.37 12.66 -2.49
C THR A 70 0.43 11.46 -1.98
N PHE A 71 0.97 10.65 -2.89
CA PHE A 71 1.81 9.50 -2.56
C PHE A 71 3.09 9.91 -1.83
N SER A 72 3.79 10.93 -2.32
CA SER A 72 4.99 11.46 -1.64
C SER A 72 4.67 11.95 -0.22
N ASN A 73 3.53 12.63 -0.04
CA ASN A 73 3.07 13.06 1.28
C ASN A 73 2.77 11.86 2.20
N TRP A 74 2.13 10.82 1.66
CA TRP A 74 1.90 9.58 2.42
C TRP A 74 3.21 8.89 2.76
N ALA A 75 4.12 8.71 1.81
CA ALA A 75 5.43 8.09 2.05
C ALA A 75 6.21 8.82 3.17
N ASN A 76 6.21 10.16 3.13
CA ASN A 76 6.81 10.98 4.20
C ASN A 76 6.11 10.79 5.56
N LEU A 77 4.78 10.70 5.57
CA LEU A 77 4.03 10.41 6.79
C LEU A 77 4.36 9.02 7.34
N MET A 78 4.42 7.99 6.48
CA MET A 78 4.74 6.61 6.88
C MET A 78 6.17 6.50 7.41
N GLN A 79 7.11 7.25 6.84
CA GLN A 79 8.47 7.34 7.37
C GLN A 79 8.46 7.90 8.79
N ARG A 80 7.78 9.02 9.02
CA ARG A 80 7.67 9.64 10.36
C ARG A 80 6.99 8.74 11.39
N ILE A 81 5.92 8.03 10.99
CA ILE A 81 5.26 7.05 11.86
C ILE A 81 6.25 5.92 12.20
N SER A 82 7.03 5.44 11.21
CA SER A 82 8.00 4.37 11.44
C SER A 82 9.14 4.80 12.37
N ASP A 83 9.62 6.04 12.22
CA ASP A 83 10.67 6.59 13.07
C ASP A 83 10.16 6.75 14.52
N ALA A 84 8.98 7.33 14.71
CA ALA A 84 8.35 7.47 16.03
C ALA A 84 8.05 6.11 16.69
N ALA A 85 7.63 5.12 15.91
CA ALA A 85 7.41 3.77 16.39
C ALA A 85 8.73 3.15 16.91
N LEU A 86 9.84 3.35 16.18
CA LEU A 86 11.16 2.87 16.59
C LEU A 86 11.63 3.53 17.89
N GLU A 87 11.43 4.85 18.04
CA GLU A 87 11.74 5.60 19.27
C GLU A 87 10.95 5.07 20.48
N MET A 88 9.71 4.62 20.26
CA MET A 88 8.84 4.02 21.27
C MET A 88 9.13 2.52 21.52
N GLY A 89 10.15 1.95 20.88
CA GLY A 89 10.54 0.55 21.02
C GLY A 89 9.69 -0.44 20.20
N CYS A 90 8.87 0.05 19.27
CA CYS A 90 8.14 -0.80 18.32
C CYS A 90 9.04 -1.18 17.12
N GLN A 91 9.02 -2.46 16.74
CA GLN A 91 9.78 -2.95 15.60
C GLN A 91 8.94 -2.88 14.32
N VAL A 92 9.19 -1.89 13.47
CA VAL A 92 8.65 -1.84 12.10
C VAL A 92 9.44 -2.80 11.23
N LYS A 93 8.79 -3.86 10.75
CA LYS A 93 9.41 -4.95 9.98
C LYS A 93 9.21 -4.76 8.47
N VAL A 94 10.00 -5.48 7.68
CA VAL A 94 9.83 -5.58 6.22
C VAL A 94 8.46 -6.16 5.86
N GLU A 95 7.87 -7.01 6.69
CA GLU A 95 6.48 -7.43 6.58
C GLU A 95 5.81 -7.24 7.94
N MET A 96 4.68 -6.53 7.93
CA MET A 96 3.88 -6.30 9.13
C MET A 96 2.65 -7.18 9.07
N THR A 97 2.25 -7.76 10.20
CA THR A 97 0.89 -8.26 10.40
C THR A 97 -0.05 -7.11 10.80
N GLU A 98 -1.37 -7.28 10.63
CA GLU A 98 -2.33 -6.25 11.04
C GLU A 98 -2.21 -5.87 12.53
N GLN A 99 -1.91 -6.85 13.39
CA GLN A 99 -1.76 -6.61 14.82
C GLN A 99 -0.51 -5.79 15.13
N GLU A 100 0.60 -6.05 14.44
CA GLU A 100 1.83 -5.27 14.63
C GLU A 100 1.69 -3.87 14.06
N ALA A 101 1.11 -3.71 12.87
CA ALA A 101 0.83 -2.40 12.28
C ALA A 101 -0.06 -1.55 13.20
N LYS A 102 -1.06 -2.16 13.86
CA LYS A 102 -1.91 -1.50 14.86
C LYS A 102 -1.17 -1.06 16.11
N LYS A 103 -0.15 -1.80 16.53
CA LYS A 103 0.66 -1.47 17.72
C LYS A 103 1.66 -0.34 17.46
N CYS A 104 2.13 -0.20 16.22
CA CYS A 104 3.13 0.78 15.83
C CYS A 104 2.56 2.16 15.44
N PHE A 105 1.23 2.34 15.48
CA PHE A 105 0.55 3.59 15.16
C PHE A 105 -0.03 4.20 16.44
#